data_AF-A0A967J9X2-F1
#
_entry.id   AF-A0A967J9X2-F1
#
_cell.length_a   1.000
_cell.length_b   1.000
_cell.length_c   1.000
_cell.angle_alpha   90.00
_cell.angle_beta   90.00
_cell.angle_gamma   90.00
#
_symmetry.space_group_name_H-M   'P 1'
#
loop_
_entity.id
_entity.type
_entity.pdbx_description
1 polymer ?
#
loop_
_entity_poly.entity_id
_entity_poly.type
_entity_poly.pdbx_seq_one_letter_code
_entity_poly.pdbx_strand_id
1 'polypeptide(L)' 'EGSVDLVLTDVVMPGLSGPELAERLAVDYPDTPVLFMSGYIDNEPIDDELSKEPGALLRK' A
#
# COMPACT_ATOMS: atom_id res chain seq x y z
N GLU A 1 10.60 13.55 18.66
CA GLU A 1 10.08 12.20 18.38
C GLU A 1 8.81 12.38 17.55
N GLY A 2 8.64 11.61 16.47
CA GLY A 2 7.45 11.69 15.62
C GLY A 2 6.90 10.29 15.42
N SER A 3 5.62 10.09 15.73
CA SER A 3 4.89 8.91 15.30
C SER A 3 4.51 9.09 13.83
N VAL A 4 4.56 8.00 13.06
CA VAL A 4 3.99 7.95 11.72
C VAL A 4 2.61 7.32 11.87
N ASP A 5 1.58 8.10 11.63
CA ASP A 5 0.19 7.66 11.85
C ASP A 5 -0.44 7.09 10.56
N LEU A 6 0.22 7.25 9.41
CA LEU A 6 -0.25 6.78 8.11
C LEU A 6 0.92 6.73 7.10
N VAL A 7 0.96 5.67 6.29
CA VAL A 7 1.82 5.60 5.10
C VAL A 7 0.97 5.68 3.84
N LEU A 8 1.36 6.55 2.91
CA LEU A 8 0.73 6.70 1.60
C LEU A 8 1.74 6.28 0.52
N THR A 9 1.42 5.27 -0.29
CA THR A 9 2.33 4.73 -1.31
C THR A 9 1.61 4.38 -2.61
N ASP A 10 2.32 4.36 -3.75
CA ASP A 10 1.79 3.77 -4.99
C ASP A 10 1.78 2.24 -4.86
N VAL A 11 0.96 1.58 -5.67
CA VAL A 11 0.91 0.12 -5.79
C VAL A 11 2.12 -0.37 -6.58
N VAL A 12 2.45 0.33 -7.68
CA VAL A 12 3.53 -0.07 -8.59
C VAL A 12 4.71 0.87 -8.44
N MET A 13 5.83 0.32 -7.96
CA MET A 13 7.10 1.03 -7.82
C MET A 13 8.25 0.16 -8.30
N PRO A 14 9.33 0.72 -8.87
CA PRO A 14 10.49 -0.06 -9.25
C PRO A 14 11.21 -0.59 -7.99
N GLY A 15 11.40 -1.92 -7.94
CA GLY A 15 12.20 -2.60 -6.92
C GLY A 15 11.39 -3.19 -5.76
N LEU A 16 10.55 -2.39 -5.10
CA LEU A 16 9.67 -2.85 -4.01
C LEU A 16 8.25 -2.35 -4.30
N SER A 17 7.28 -3.23 -4.42
CA SER A 17 5.89 -2.86 -4.63
C SER A 17 5.24 -2.28 -3.37
N GLY A 18 4.14 -1.56 -3.54
CA GLY A 18 3.34 -1.07 -2.41
C GLY A 18 2.89 -2.19 -1.47
N PRO A 19 2.33 -3.31 -1.97
CA PRO A 19 1.98 -4.47 -1.15
C PRO A 19 3.15 -5.04 -0.35
N GLU A 20 4.31 -5.28 -0.98
CA GLU A 20 5.50 -5.80 -0.27
C GLU A 20 5.99 -4.83 0.83
N LEU A 21 5.85 -3.52 0.61
CA LEU A 21 6.11 -2.52 1.64
C LEU A 21 5.11 -2.65 2.80
N ALA A 22 3.82 -2.85 2.52
CA ALA A 22 2.78 -2.99 3.53
C ALA A 22 2.96 -4.26 4.37
N GLU A 23 3.30 -5.40 3.76
CA GLU A 23 3.63 -6.63 4.49
C GLU A 23 4.78 -6.40 5.47
N ARG A 24 5.82 -5.68 5.04
CA ARG A 24 6.97 -5.39 5.89
C ARG A 24 6.63 -4.43 7.03
N LEU A 25 5.83 -3.41 6.74
CA LEU A 25 5.32 -2.48 7.75
C LEU A 25 4.38 -3.17 8.75
N ALA A 26 3.61 -4.17 8.34
CA ALA A 26 2.75 -4.91 9.26
C ALA A 26 3.55 -5.69 10.32
N VAL A 27 4.80 -6.06 10.04
CA VAL A 27 5.69 -6.71 11.00
C VAL A 27 6.33 -5.70 11.96
N ASP A 28 6.89 -4.62 11.43
CA ASP A 28 7.68 -3.66 12.22
C ASP A 28 6.81 -2.56 12.88
N TYR A 29 5.66 -2.24 12.28
CA TYR A 29 4.75 -1.15 12.63
C TYR A 29 3.27 -1.57 12.49
N PRO A 30 2.80 -2.58 13.24
CA PRO A 30 1.47 -3.19 13.08
C PRO A 30 0.30 -2.22 13.24
N ASP A 31 0.49 -1.13 13.99
CA ASP A 31 -0.53 -0.11 14.24
C ASP A 31 -0.55 1.01 13.17
N THR A 32 0.38 0.99 12.21
CA THR A 32 0.48 2.03 11.17
C THR A 32 -0.31 1.61 9.94
N PRO A 33 -1.43 2.29 9.62
CA PRO A 33 -2.20 1.99 8.43
C PRO A 33 -1.44 2.37 7.15
N VAL A 34 -1.69 1.61 6.08
CA VAL A 34 -1.14 1.86 4.74
C VAL A 34 -2.29 2.19 3.78
N LEU A 35 -2.12 3.27 3.02
CA LEU A 35 -3.02 3.76 2.01
C LEU A 35 -2.32 3.72 0.65
N PHE A 36 -2.92 3.01 -0.30
CA PHE A 36 -2.40 2.90 -1.65
C PHE A 36 -3.00 4.00 -2.53
N MET A 37 -2.20 4.63 -3.38
CA MET A 37 -2.67 5.51 -4.44
C MET A 37 -2.65 4.75 -5.76
N SER A 38 -3.81 4.52 -6.38
CA SER A 38 -3.85 3.97 -7.74
C SER A 38 -3.69 5.10 -8.76
N GLY A 39 -2.51 5.20 -9.38
CA GLY A 39 -2.22 6.19 -10.42
C GLY A 39 -2.26 5.66 -11.86
N TYR A 40 -2.27 4.34 -12.05
CA TYR A 40 -2.03 3.73 -13.37
C TYR A 40 -3.25 2.96 -13.90
N ILE A 41 -3.78 3.45 -15.02
CA ILE A 41 -4.86 2.84 -15.80
C ILE A 41 -4.22 1.98 -16.90
N ASP A 42 -3.47 0.94 -16.53
CA ASP A 42 -3.09 -0.09 -17.50
C ASP A 42 -3.46 -1.47 -16.92
N ASN A 43 -4.70 -1.85 -17.21
CA ASN A 43 -5.18 -3.22 -17.46
C ASN A 43 -4.82 -4.36 -16.48
N GLU A 44 -4.37 -4.09 -15.26
CA GLU A 44 -4.28 -5.11 -14.21
C GLU A 44 -5.45 -4.95 -13.22
N PRO A 45 -6.17 -6.05 -12.88
CA PRO A 45 -7.19 -6.03 -11.84
C PRO A 45 -6.52 -5.95 -10.47
N ILE A 46 -6.05 -4.75 -10.11
CA ILE A 46 -5.40 -4.46 -8.83
C ILE A 46 -6.36 -4.69 -7.63
N ASP A 47 -7.67 -4.54 -7.85
CA ASP A 47 -8.69 -4.67 -6.80
C ASP A 47 -8.73 -6.08 -6.17
N ASP A 48 -8.59 -7.14 -6.97
CA ASP A 48 -8.67 -8.53 -6.47
C ASP A 48 -7.41 -8.95 -5.69
N GLU A 49 -6.26 -8.34 -5.98
CA GLU A 49 -4.98 -8.64 -5.33
C GLU A 49 -4.83 -7.85 -4.03
N LEU A 50 -5.16 -6.55 -4.03
CA LEU A 50 -5.10 -5.72 -2.82
C LEU A 50 -6.16 -6.07 -1.77
N SER A 51 -7.27 -6.70 -2.16
CA SER A 51 -8.30 -7.14 -1.20
C SER A 51 -7.79 -8.19 -0.19
N LYS A 52 -6.62 -8.78 -0.45
CA LYS A 52 -5.96 -9.75 0.44
C LYS A 52 -4.89 -9.12 1.32
N GLU A 53 -4.51 -7.87 1.03
CA GLU A 53 -3.38 -7.18 1.66
C GLU A 53 -3.84 -6.20 2.74
N PRO A 54 -3.01 -5.94 3.76
CA PRO A 54 -3.34 -4.97 4.81
C PRO A 54 -3.24 -3.54 4.26
N GLY A 55 -4.37 -2.92 3.95
CA GLY A 55 -4.42 -1.50 3.58
C GLY A 55 -5.75 -1.03 2.98
N ALA A 56 -5.86 0.27 2.72
CA ALA A 56 -6.99 0.86 2.00
C ALA A 56 -6.51 1.48 0.67
N LEU A 57 -7.39 1.62 -0.32
CA LEU A 57 -7.07 2.13 -1.65
C LEU A 57 -7.75 3.48 -1.91
N LEU A 58 -6.97 4.49 -2.30
CA LEU A 58 -7.47 5.75 -2.85
C LEU A 58 -7.38 5.74 -4.37
N ARG A 59 -8.52 6.04 -5.00
CA ARG A 59 -8.64 6.27 -6.44
C ARG A 59 -8.72 7.77 -6.70
N LYS A 60 -8.01 8.23 -7.72
CA LYS A 60 -8.19 9.58 -8.28
C LYS A 60 -9.41 9.61 -9.19
#